data_AF-A0A9E5AEB7-F1
#
_entry.id   AF-A0A9E5AEB7-F1
#
_cell.length_a   1.000
_cell.length_b   1.000
_cell.length_c   1.000
_cell.angle_alpha   90.00
_cell.angle_beta   90.00
_cell.angle_gamma   90.00
#
_symmetry.space_group_name_H-M   'P 1'
#
loop_
_entity.id
_entity.type
_entity.pdbx_description
1 polymer ?
#
loop_
_entity_poly.entity_id
_entity_poly.type
_entity_poly.pdbx_seq_one_letter_code
_entity_poly.pdbx_strand_id
1 'polypeptide(L)'
;MALASGASAGLILTLLHQVLTVPLILEAERFEVADVMTHETPAWAPQAGVQRLAATALSDVLAGVGFALLLAAVWLWRDQPINVWQGLLWGLGGFAALTLAPAAGLPAALPGSAVAALAARQWWWVGTALASATGLAALVFLPSLGGKLVGVGLIAIPHLAGAPQPLGQAAVASQVLGERFAQATLLSSAIFWCVLGVVGAWSFQRYVRAPANT
;
A
#
# COMPACT_ATOMS: atom_id res chain seq x y z
N MET A 1 -1.34 -1.87 21.17
CA MET A 1 -0.49 -2.24 20.01
C MET A 1 -0.95 -1.53 18.75
N ALA A 2 -2.11 -1.87 18.19
CA ALA A 2 -2.52 -1.39 16.86
C ALA A 2 -2.54 0.14 16.70
N LEU A 3 -3.04 0.87 17.71
CA LEU A 3 -3.01 2.34 17.70
C LEU A 3 -1.57 2.90 17.62
N ALA A 4 -0.65 2.38 18.43
CA ALA A 4 0.72 2.88 18.48
C ALA A 4 1.50 2.57 17.20
N SER A 5 1.44 1.32 16.71
CA SER A 5 2.11 0.92 15.47
C SER A 5 1.50 1.57 14.25
N GLY A 6 0.17 1.64 14.18
CA GLY A 6 -0.57 2.28 13.09
C GLY A 6 -0.30 3.78 13.01
N ALA A 7 -0.35 4.49 14.14
CA ALA A 7 -0.03 5.92 14.18
C ALA A 7 1.43 6.19 13.80
N SER A 8 2.38 5.39 14.31
CA SER A 8 3.80 5.56 13.99
C SER A 8 4.07 5.36 12.49
N ALA A 9 3.54 4.29 11.91
CA ALA A 9 3.68 4.01 10.48
C ALA A 9 2.98 5.07 9.62
N GLY A 10 1.75 5.46 9.99
CA GLY A 10 0.98 6.48 9.28
C GLY A 10 1.65 7.85 9.27
N LEU A 11 2.16 8.31 10.42
CA LEU A 11 2.89 9.59 10.48
C LEU A 11 4.17 9.57 9.63
N ILE A 12 4.91 8.46 9.62
CA ILE A 12 6.07 8.30 8.75
C ILE A 12 5.65 8.33 7.27
N LEU A 13 4.56 7.66 6.91
CA LEU A 13 4.02 7.68 5.55
C LEU A 13 3.65 9.10 5.12
N THR A 14 3.03 9.89 6.00
CA THR A 14 2.72 11.29 5.71
C THR A 14 3.96 12.12 5.44
N LEU A 15 5.03 11.95 6.22
CA LEU A 15 6.31 12.64 5.97
C LEU A 15 6.90 12.22 4.62
N LEU A 16 6.84 10.93 4.28
CA LEU A 16 7.30 10.43 2.99
C LEU A 16 6.49 11.01 1.84
N HIS A 17 5.17 11.12 1.98
CA HIS A 17 4.31 11.77 0.99
C HIS A 17 4.74 13.24 0.76
N GLN A 18 5.05 14.00 1.82
CA GLN A 18 5.49 15.40 1.68
C GLN A 18 6.81 15.53 0.91
N VAL A 19 7.72 14.56 1.06
CA VAL A 19 9.07 14.64 0.47
C VAL A 19 9.13 14.00 -0.92
N LEU A 20 8.43 12.89 -1.13
CA LEU A 20 8.56 12.07 -2.33
C LEU A 20 7.42 12.28 -3.33
N THR A 21 6.19 12.39 -2.84
CA THR A 21 4.98 12.33 -3.68
C THR A 21 4.44 13.72 -4.02
N VAL A 22 4.36 14.62 -3.03
CA VAL A 22 3.83 15.98 -3.19
C VAL A 22 4.60 16.81 -4.23
N PRO A 23 5.95 16.79 -4.27
CA PRO A 23 6.68 17.55 -5.28
C PRO A 23 6.35 17.10 -6.71
N LEU A 24 6.17 15.79 -6.93
CA LEU A 24 5.83 15.22 -8.23
C LEU A 24 4.40 15.59 -8.66
N ILE A 25 3.46 15.71 -7.70
CA ILE A 25 2.10 16.18 -7.97
C ILE A 25 2.13 17.65 -8.41
N LEU A 26 2.85 18.50 -7.67
CA LEU A 26 2.97 19.93 -8.02
C LEU A 26 3.69 20.14 -9.36
N GLU A 27 4.63 19.27 -9.71
CA GLU A 27 5.28 19.28 -11.01
C GLU A 27 4.31 18.86 -12.11
N ALA A 28 3.48 17.84 -11.88
CA ALA A 28 2.43 17.40 -12.80
C ALA A 28 1.39 18.50 -13.08
N GLU A 29 0.95 19.23 -12.05
CA GLU A 29 0.00 20.35 -12.18
C GLU A 29 0.51 21.44 -13.15
N ARG A 30 1.83 21.64 -13.28
CA ARG A 30 2.40 22.60 -14.24
C ARG A 30 2.15 22.22 -15.70
N PHE A 31 2.01 20.93 -15.99
CA PHE A 31 1.69 20.46 -17.34
C PHE A 31 0.20 20.65 -17.67
N GLU A 32 -0.68 20.56 -16.68
CA GLU A 32 -2.14 20.76 -16.88
C GLU A 32 -2.50 22.23 -17.13
N VAL A 33 -1.80 23.17 -16.48
CA VAL A 33 -2.01 24.62 -16.71
C VAL A 33 -1.67 25.03 -18.15
N ALA A 34 -0.84 24.27 -18.86
CA ALA A 34 -0.52 24.49 -20.27
C ALA A 34 -1.58 23.93 -21.24
N ASP A 35 -2.52 23.11 -20.77
CA ASP A 35 -3.45 22.30 -21.59
C ASP A 35 -4.93 22.75 -21.49
N VAL A 36 -5.24 23.91 -20.89
CA VAL A 36 -6.62 24.21 -20.47
C VAL A 36 -7.51 24.80 -21.57
N MET A 37 -8.49 24.00 -22.02
CA MET A 37 -9.89 24.42 -22.23
C MET A 37 -10.88 23.27 -21.95
N THR A 38 -11.12 22.94 -20.67
CA THR A 38 -12.36 22.28 -20.25
C THR A 38 -12.76 22.72 -18.83
N HIS A 39 -13.98 23.25 -18.71
CA HIS A 39 -14.59 23.63 -17.43
C HIS A 39 -15.20 22.38 -16.77
N GLU A 40 -14.43 21.67 -15.95
CA GLU A 40 -15.01 20.78 -14.93
C GLU A 40 -15.10 21.51 -13.59
N THR A 41 -16.23 21.37 -12.91
CA THR A 41 -16.40 21.87 -11.53
C THR A 41 -15.42 21.17 -10.61
N PRO A 42 -14.59 21.89 -9.84
CA PRO A 42 -13.56 21.27 -9.01
C PRO A 42 -14.21 20.36 -7.96
N ALA A 43 -13.83 19.08 -7.95
CA ALA A 43 -14.16 18.18 -6.86
C ALA A 43 -13.57 18.73 -5.54
N TRP A 44 -14.27 18.56 -4.43
CA TRP A 44 -13.78 19.04 -3.12
C TRP A 44 -12.41 18.41 -2.81
N ALA A 45 -11.44 19.26 -2.48
CA ALA A 45 -10.10 18.86 -2.04
C ALA A 45 -9.63 19.73 -0.86
N PRO A 46 -8.87 19.16 0.09
CA PRO A 46 -8.27 19.95 1.17
C PRO A 46 -7.39 21.08 0.62
N GLN A 47 -7.54 22.29 1.17
CA GLN A 47 -6.74 23.44 0.78
C GLN A 47 -5.27 23.18 1.09
N ALA A 48 -4.38 23.75 0.25
CA ALA A 48 -2.94 23.63 0.43
C ALA A 48 -2.49 24.13 1.82
N GLY A 49 -1.37 23.60 2.32
CA GLY A 49 -0.83 23.93 3.63
C GLY A 49 -1.34 23.00 4.74
N VAL A 50 -1.70 23.57 5.89
CA VAL A 50 -1.99 22.81 7.12
C VAL A 50 -3.19 21.88 6.96
N GLN A 51 -4.23 22.30 6.24
CA GLN A 51 -5.44 21.47 6.06
C GLN A 51 -5.13 20.19 5.29
N ARG A 52 -4.41 20.27 4.16
CA ARG A 52 -3.97 19.11 3.38
C ARG A 52 -3.05 18.20 4.21
N LEU A 53 -2.08 18.77 4.91
CA LEU A 53 -1.18 18.00 5.76
C LEU A 53 -1.95 17.22 6.84
N ALA A 54 -2.86 17.88 7.54
CA ALA A 54 -3.65 17.25 8.61
C ALA A 54 -4.61 16.18 8.06
N ALA A 55 -5.25 16.43 6.91
CA ALA A 55 -6.11 15.45 6.25
C ALA A 55 -5.32 14.20 5.83
N THR A 56 -4.17 14.38 5.17
CA THR A 56 -3.27 13.28 4.80
C THR A 56 -2.76 12.53 6.04
N ALA A 57 -2.33 13.25 7.08
CA ALA A 57 -1.88 12.64 8.33
C ALA A 57 -2.95 11.76 8.97
N LEU A 58 -4.18 12.27 9.06
CA LEU A 58 -5.30 11.53 9.63
C LEU A 58 -5.62 10.29 8.78
N SER A 59 -5.68 10.43 7.45
CA SER A 59 -5.92 9.31 6.55
C SER A 59 -4.85 8.23 6.65
N ASP A 60 -3.57 8.60 6.64
CA ASP A 60 -2.44 7.66 6.73
C ASP A 60 -2.42 6.96 8.09
N VAL A 61 -2.70 7.67 9.19
CA VAL A 61 -2.81 7.09 10.53
C VAL A 61 -3.97 6.11 10.62
N LEU A 62 -5.15 6.46 10.12
CA LEU A 62 -6.31 5.57 10.14
C LEU A 62 -6.07 4.30 9.31
N ALA A 63 -5.49 4.44 8.12
CA ALA A 63 -5.06 3.30 7.31
C ALA A 63 -4.03 2.43 8.05
N GLY A 64 -3.03 3.06 8.68
CA GLY A 64 -2.04 2.42 9.54
C GLY A 64 -2.66 1.59 10.66
N VAL A 65 -3.64 2.15 11.38
CA VAL A 65 -4.35 1.44 12.44
C VAL A 65 -5.13 0.26 11.89
N GLY A 66 -5.81 0.42 10.74
CA GLY A 66 -6.52 -0.66 10.06
C GLY A 66 -5.62 -1.85 9.73
N PHE A 67 -4.47 -1.60 9.08
CA PHE A 67 -3.51 -2.67 8.77
C PHE A 67 -2.87 -3.27 10.03
N ALA A 68 -2.61 -2.47 11.06
CA ALA A 68 -2.11 -2.97 12.34
C ALA A 68 -3.09 -3.94 13.01
N LEU A 69 -4.40 -3.68 12.93
CA LEU A 69 -5.44 -4.58 13.45
C LEU A 69 -5.47 -5.90 12.69
N LEU A 70 -5.34 -5.86 11.35
CA LEU A 70 -5.27 -7.08 10.55
C LEU A 70 -4.06 -7.94 10.93
N LEU A 71 -2.87 -7.34 11.08
CA LEU A 71 -1.68 -8.06 11.57
C LEU A 71 -1.89 -8.64 12.96
N ALA A 72 -2.44 -7.84 13.88
CA ALA A 72 -2.73 -8.29 15.24
C ALA A 72 -3.70 -9.49 15.26
N ALA A 73 -4.75 -9.46 14.43
CA ALA A 73 -5.71 -10.55 14.32
C ALA A 73 -5.04 -11.84 13.82
N VAL A 74 -4.19 -11.76 12.80
CA VAL A 74 -3.43 -12.91 12.28
C VAL A 74 -2.48 -13.47 13.34
N TRP A 75 -1.78 -12.60 14.08
CA TRP A 75 -0.85 -13.04 15.13
C TRP A 75 -1.55 -13.67 16.34
N LEU A 76 -2.73 -13.16 16.72
CA LEU A 76 -3.58 -13.80 17.73
C LEU A 76 -4.02 -15.18 17.27
N TRP A 77 -4.49 -15.30 16.03
CA TRP A 77 -4.99 -16.55 15.48
C TRP A 77 -3.90 -17.62 15.34
N ARG A 78 -2.68 -17.22 14.94
CA ARG A 78 -1.54 -18.14 14.80
C ARG A 78 -1.06 -18.68 16.15
N ASP A 79 -1.28 -17.94 17.23
CA ASP A 79 -0.85 -18.23 18.60
C ASP A 79 0.66 -18.55 18.79
N GLN A 80 1.51 -18.12 17.85
CA GLN A 80 2.96 -18.33 17.94
C GLN A 80 3.68 -17.09 18.49
N PRO A 81 4.83 -17.26 19.17
CA PRO A 81 5.66 -16.12 19.55
C PRO A 81 6.10 -15.35 18.30
N ILE A 82 6.04 -14.03 18.37
CA ILE A 82 6.45 -13.13 17.29
C ILE A 82 7.61 -12.31 17.80
N ASN A 83 8.79 -12.42 17.18
CA ASN A 83 9.91 -11.51 17.41
C ASN A 83 9.88 -10.32 16.40
N VAL A 84 10.75 -9.33 16.57
CA VAL A 84 10.79 -8.14 15.70
C VAL A 84 11.10 -8.51 14.24
N TRP A 85 11.99 -9.47 14.01
CA TRP A 85 12.32 -9.96 12.67
C TRP A 85 11.13 -10.61 11.97
N GLN A 86 10.35 -11.42 12.68
CA GLN A 86 9.10 -11.98 12.17
C GLN A 86 8.08 -10.88 11.90
N GLY A 87 8.02 -9.85 12.75
CA GLY A 87 7.24 -8.64 12.50
C GLY A 87 7.59 -7.96 11.18
N LEU A 88 8.89 -7.77 10.92
CA LEU A 88 9.38 -7.23 9.65
C LEU A 88 8.97 -8.11 8.47
N LEU A 89 9.12 -9.43 8.57
CA LEU A 89 8.72 -10.37 7.51
C LEU A 89 7.20 -10.34 7.25
N TRP A 90 6.38 -10.22 8.29
CA TRP A 90 4.94 -10.02 8.15
C TRP A 90 4.61 -8.68 7.49
N GLY A 91 5.34 -7.62 7.84
CA GLY A 91 5.25 -6.31 7.18
C GLY A 91 5.58 -6.41 5.68
N LEU A 92 6.71 -7.04 5.33
CA LEU A 92 7.12 -7.27 3.95
C LEU A 92 6.13 -8.17 3.18
N GLY A 93 5.55 -9.17 3.83
CA GLY A 93 4.48 -9.99 3.25
C GLY A 93 3.21 -9.18 2.96
N GLY A 94 2.82 -8.30 3.88
CA GLY A 94 1.72 -7.35 3.69
C GLY A 94 1.99 -6.39 2.54
N PHE A 95 3.19 -5.81 2.47
CA PHE A 95 3.64 -4.98 1.35
C PHE A 95 3.57 -5.74 0.02
N ALA A 96 4.12 -6.96 -0.02
CA ALA A 96 4.15 -7.77 -1.22
C ALA A 96 2.74 -8.07 -1.74
N ALA A 97 1.83 -8.46 -0.84
CA ALA A 97 0.47 -8.84 -1.19
C ALA A 97 -0.44 -7.65 -1.53
N LEU A 98 -0.41 -6.59 -0.74
CA LEU A 98 -1.40 -5.50 -0.80
C LEU A 98 -0.93 -4.30 -1.61
N THR A 99 0.37 -4.19 -1.88
CA THR A 99 0.95 -3.04 -2.59
C THR A 99 1.75 -3.47 -3.81
N LEU A 100 2.80 -4.28 -3.63
CA LEU A 100 3.75 -4.58 -4.70
C LEU A 100 3.11 -5.36 -5.84
N ALA A 101 2.40 -6.46 -5.55
CA ALA A 101 1.77 -7.26 -6.59
C ALA A 101 0.69 -6.46 -7.34
N PRO A 102 -0.29 -5.80 -6.68
CA PRO A 102 -1.23 -4.94 -7.40
C PRO A 102 -0.55 -3.84 -8.23
N ALA A 103 0.49 -3.19 -7.70
CA ALA A 103 1.22 -2.13 -8.39
C ALA A 103 2.03 -2.61 -9.61
N ALA A 104 2.42 -3.89 -9.66
CA ALA A 104 3.07 -4.46 -10.84
C ALA A 104 2.12 -4.52 -12.06
N GLY A 105 0.81 -4.63 -11.84
CA GLY A 105 -0.19 -4.54 -12.90
C GLY A 105 -0.74 -3.13 -13.11
N LEU A 106 -1.02 -2.42 -12.01
CA LEU A 106 -1.58 -1.07 -12.00
C LEU A 106 -0.71 -0.16 -11.14
N PRO A 107 0.38 0.41 -11.68
CA PRO A 107 1.23 1.32 -10.93
C PRO A 107 0.45 2.57 -10.50
N ALA A 108 0.92 3.21 -9.43
CA ALA A 108 0.31 4.44 -8.95
C ALA A 108 0.35 5.51 -10.06
N ALA A 109 -0.79 6.11 -10.34
CA ALA A 109 -0.94 7.11 -11.38
C ALA A 109 -1.01 8.51 -10.77
N LEU A 110 -0.44 9.49 -11.47
CA LEU A 110 -0.56 10.90 -11.09
C LEU A 110 -2.02 11.36 -11.17
N PRO A 111 -2.42 12.36 -10.38
CA PRO A 111 -3.67 13.09 -10.63
C PRO A 111 -3.77 13.52 -12.11
N GLY A 112 -4.97 13.47 -12.69
CA GLY A 112 -5.20 13.80 -14.10
C GLY A 112 -4.76 12.74 -15.13
N SER A 113 -4.12 11.64 -14.70
CA SER A 113 -3.74 10.56 -15.62
C SER A 113 -4.95 9.84 -16.21
N ALA A 114 -4.86 9.43 -17.48
CA ALA A 114 -5.82 8.52 -18.07
C ALA A 114 -5.77 7.17 -17.35
N VAL A 115 -6.90 6.76 -16.75
CA VAL A 115 -7.02 5.53 -15.97
C VAL A 115 -8.20 4.69 -16.44
N ALA A 116 -8.09 3.37 -16.31
CA ALA A 116 -9.20 2.46 -16.56
C ALA A 116 -10.39 2.74 -15.61
N ALA A 117 -11.56 2.24 -15.99
CA ALA A 117 -12.78 2.34 -15.19
C ALA A 117 -12.55 1.93 -13.73
N LEU A 118 -13.05 2.74 -12.79
CA LEU A 118 -12.78 2.58 -11.35
C LEU A 118 -13.15 1.17 -10.86
N ALA A 119 -14.35 0.69 -11.21
CA ALA A 119 -14.83 -0.63 -10.79
C ALA A 119 -13.91 -1.76 -11.27
N ALA A 120 -13.41 -1.68 -12.51
CA ALA A 120 -12.48 -2.67 -13.04
C ALA A 120 -11.17 -2.70 -12.25
N ARG A 121 -10.61 -1.53 -11.93
CA ARG A 121 -9.39 -1.42 -11.11
C ARG A 121 -9.59 -1.93 -9.69
N GLN A 122 -10.75 -1.65 -9.08
CA GLN A 122 -11.08 -2.12 -7.73
C GLN A 122 -11.17 -3.65 -7.67
N TRP A 123 -11.92 -4.27 -8.59
CA TRP A 123 -12.01 -5.73 -8.66
C TRP A 123 -10.67 -6.37 -8.97
N TRP A 124 -9.91 -5.77 -9.89
CA TRP A 124 -8.55 -6.20 -10.18
C TRP A 124 -7.64 -6.17 -8.97
N TRP A 125 -7.65 -5.04 -8.24
CA TRP A 125 -6.82 -4.83 -7.07
C TRP A 125 -7.17 -5.84 -5.98
N VAL A 126 -8.46 -6.02 -5.66
CA VAL A 126 -8.92 -6.98 -4.65
C VAL A 126 -8.55 -8.42 -5.05
N GLY A 127 -8.78 -8.79 -6.30
CA GLY A 127 -8.42 -10.12 -6.82
C GLY A 127 -6.91 -10.38 -6.72
N THR A 128 -6.09 -9.43 -7.15
CA THR A 128 -4.62 -9.53 -7.08
C THR A 128 -4.13 -9.60 -5.64
N ALA A 129 -4.69 -8.77 -4.75
CA ALA A 129 -4.34 -8.72 -3.34
C ALA A 129 -4.65 -10.05 -2.63
N LEU A 130 -5.86 -10.59 -2.83
CA LEU A 130 -6.27 -11.87 -2.23
C LEU A 130 -5.47 -13.04 -2.79
N ALA A 131 -5.26 -13.09 -4.11
CA ALA A 131 -4.46 -14.13 -4.75
C ALA A 131 -3.00 -14.09 -4.28
N SER A 132 -2.42 -12.89 -4.13
CA SER A 132 -1.06 -12.73 -3.63
C SER A 132 -0.92 -13.08 -2.15
N ALA A 133 -1.88 -12.66 -1.31
CA ALA A 133 -1.87 -12.99 0.11
C ALA A 133 -2.00 -14.51 0.34
N THR A 134 -2.94 -15.16 -0.36
CA THR A 134 -3.14 -16.62 -0.27
C THR A 134 -1.99 -17.40 -0.90
N GLY A 135 -1.42 -16.92 -2.02
CA GLY A 135 -0.26 -17.53 -2.65
C GLY A 135 0.99 -17.44 -1.79
N LEU A 136 1.27 -16.29 -1.18
CA LEU A 136 2.37 -16.14 -0.21
C LEU A 136 2.15 -17.01 1.03
N ALA A 137 0.93 -17.07 1.55
CA ALA A 137 0.60 -17.96 2.66
C ALA A 137 0.84 -19.44 2.29
N ALA A 138 0.44 -19.86 1.09
CA ALA A 138 0.70 -21.21 0.58
C ALA A 138 2.21 -21.49 0.48
N LEU A 139 3.00 -20.55 -0.05
CA LEU A 139 4.46 -20.71 -0.16
C LEU A 139 5.17 -20.83 1.18
N VAL A 140 4.69 -20.11 2.19
CA VAL A 140 5.32 -20.05 3.52
C VAL A 140 4.86 -21.21 4.41
N PHE A 141 3.58 -21.56 4.38
CA PHE A 141 2.99 -22.48 5.35
C PHE A 141 2.76 -23.90 4.82
N LEU A 142 2.72 -24.13 3.50
CA LEU A 142 2.58 -25.48 2.95
C LEU A 142 3.96 -26.14 2.73
N PRO A 143 4.24 -27.30 3.34
CA PRO A 143 5.54 -27.96 3.20
C PRO A 143 5.68 -28.72 1.87
N SER A 144 4.58 -29.07 1.20
CA SER A 144 4.58 -29.89 -0.01
C SER A 144 4.98 -29.09 -1.26
N LEU A 145 5.68 -29.73 -2.21
CA LEU A 145 6.02 -29.12 -3.49
C LEU A 145 4.75 -28.68 -4.26
N GLY A 146 3.69 -29.50 -4.21
CA GLY A 146 2.39 -29.14 -4.80
C GLY A 146 1.79 -27.87 -4.21
N GLY A 147 1.85 -27.70 -2.87
CA GLY A 147 1.40 -26.47 -2.22
C GLY A 147 2.19 -25.24 -2.65
N LYS A 148 3.51 -25.40 -2.85
CA LYS A 148 4.36 -24.32 -3.37
C LYS A 148 4.02 -23.96 -4.82
N LEU A 149 3.79 -24.96 -5.68
CA LEU A 149 3.36 -24.72 -7.07
C LEU A 149 2.01 -24.01 -7.13
N VAL A 150 1.06 -24.40 -6.27
CA VAL A 150 -0.22 -23.68 -6.12
C VAL A 150 0.02 -22.24 -5.69
N GLY A 151 0.90 -22.00 -4.71
CA GLY A 151 1.24 -20.66 -4.26
C GLY A 151 1.82 -19.77 -5.36
N VAL A 152 2.76 -20.29 -6.15
CA VAL A 152 3.31 -19.58 -7.33
C VAL A 152 2.19 -19.31 -8.35
N GLY A 153 1.36 -20.31 -8.64
CA GLY A 153 0.24 -20.18 -9.56
C GLY A 153 -0.74 -19.09 -9.14
N LEU A 154 -1.12 -19.04 -7.86
CA LEU A 154 -2.01 -18.02 -7.32
C LEU A 154 -1.45 -16.60 -7.48
N ILE A 155 -0.15 -16.41 -7.22
CA ILE A 155 0.50 -15.11 -7.43
C ILE A 155 0.51 -14.75 -8.92
N ALA A 156 0.76 -15.72 -9.81
CA ALA A 156 0.88 -15.47 -11.24
C ALA A 156 -0.47 -15.21 -11.94
N ILE A 157 -1.57 -15.85 -11.50
CA ILE A 157 -2.88 -15.82 -12.18
C ILE A 157 -3.36 -14.39 -12.49
N PRO A 158 -3.38 -13.43 -11.54
CA PRO A 158 -3.76 -12.06 -11.84
C PRO A 158 -2.85 -11.47 -12.91
N HIS A 159 -1.53 -11.61 -12.81
CA HIS A 159 -0.62 -11.03 -13.80
C HIS A 159 -0.81 -11.60 -15.21
N LEU A 160 -1.18 -12.88 -15.33
CA LEU A 160 -1.47 -13.53 -16.60
C LEU A 160 -2.81 -13.09 -17.21
N ALA A 161 -3.81 -12.81 -16.38
CA ALA A 161 -5.11 -12.31 -16.84
C ALA A 161 -5.02 -10.86 -17.39
N GLY A 162 -3.99 -10.10 -16.97
CA GLY A 162 -3.73 -8.75 -17.44
C GLY A 162 -4.54 -7.66 -16.73
N ALA A 163 -3.85 -6.59 -16.33
CA ALA A 163 -4.48 -5.46 -15.65
C ALA A 163 -5.35 -4.61 -16.59
N PRO A 164 -6.45 -4.02 -16.10
CA PRO A 164 -7.33 -3.18 -16.90
C PRO A 164 -6.60 -1.91 -17.37
N GLN A 165 -6.55 -1.70 -18.68
CA GLN A 165 -5.84 -0.58 -19.31
C GLN A 165 -6.77 0.61 -19.59
N PRO A 166 -6.26 1.86 -19.55
CA PRO A 166 -7.02 3.02 -19.97
C PRO A 166 -7.32 2.99 -21.47
N LEU A 167 -8.48 3.52 -21.87
CA LEU A 167 -8.88 3.66 -23.28
C LEU A 167 -8.41 4.99 -23.90
N GLY A 168 -7.87 5.91 -23.10
CA GLY A 168 -7.45 7.26 -23.51
C GLY A 168 -5.93 7.44 -23.57
N GLN A 169 -5.50 8.50 -24.25
CA GLN A 169 -4.10 8.89 -24.34
C GLN A 169 -3.56 9.26 -22.95
N ALA A 170 -2.36 8.79 -22.60
CA ALA A 170 -1.70 9.21 -21.38
C ALA A 170 -1.35 10.71 -21.44
N ALA A 171 -1.69 11.45 -20.39
CA ALA A 171 -1.32 12.86 -20.25
C ALA A 171 0.21 13.02 -20.29
N VAL A 172 0.68 14.18 -20.77
CA VAL A 172 2.12 14.48 -20.90
C VAL A 172 2.84 14.33 -19.55
N ALA A 173 2.22 14.80 -18.46
CA ALA A 173 2.74 14.62 -17.10
C ALA A 173 2.95 13.14 -16.73
N SER A 174 1.99 12.27 -17.07
CA SER A 174 2.08 10.83 -16.80
C SER A 174 3.24 10.17 -17.56
N GLN A 175 3.54 10.65 -18.77
CA GLN A 175 4.66 10.13 -19.57
C GLN A 175 6.02 10.52 -18.99
N VAL A 176 6.14 11.74 -18.45
CA VAL A 176 7.42 12.27 -17.94
C VAL A 176 7.68 11.87 -16.49
N LEU A 177 6.64 11.87 -15.64
CA LEU A 177 6.76 11.73 -14.19
C LEU A 177 6.18 10.43 -13.64
N GLY A 178 5.43 9.66 -14.45
CA GLY A 178 4.68 8.49 -13.99
C GLY A 178 5.54 7.43 -13.32
N GLU A 179 6.70 7.11 -13.90
CA GLU A 179 7.61 6.12 -13.32
C GLU A 179 8.18 6.57 -11.96
N ARG A 180 8.59 7.84 -11.86
CA ARG A 180 9.11 8.40 -10.60
C ARG A 180 8.03 8.39 -9.52
N PHE A 181 6.79 8.70 -9.89
CA PHE A 181 5.66 8.68 -8.97
C PHE A 181 5.33 7.26 -8.50
N ALA A 182 5.36 6.28 -9.40
CA ALA A 182 5.19 4.87 -9.05
C ALA A 182 6.28 4.38 -8.08
N GLN A 183 7.54 4.71 -8.36
CA GLN A 183 8.68 4.37 -7.50
C GLN A 183 8.59 5.04 -6.12
N ALA A 184 8.28 6.34 -6.08
CA ALA A 184 8.09 7.09 -4.83
C ALA A 184 6.99 6.49 -3.96
N THR A 185 5.87 6.10 -4.58
CA THR A 185 4.73 5.49 -3.88
C THR A 185 5.06 4.10 -3.35
N LEU A 186 5.76 3.28 -4.16
CA LEU A 186 6.23 1.95 -3.75
C LEU A 186 7.22 2.02 -2.60
N LEU A 187 8.20 2.93 -2.67
CA LEU A 187 9.18 3.14 -1.60
C LEU A 187 8.50 3.60 -0.31
N SER A 188 7.59 4.57 -0.40
CA SER A 188 6.84 5.08 0.75
C SER A 188 6.05 3.97 1.44
N SER A 189 5.35 3.15 0.64
CA SER A 189 4.60 2.00 1.14
C SER A 189 5.51 0.92 1.74
N ALA A 190 6.66 0.62 1.13
CA ALA A 190 7.59 -0.36 1.66
C ALA A 190 8.10 0.04 3.05
N ILE A 191 8.46 1.32 3.23
CA ILE A 191 8.90 1.84 4.54
C ILE A 191 7.74 1.79 5.55
N PHE A 192 6.55 2.22 5.15
CA PHE A 192 5.34 2.12 5.99
C PHE A 192 5.11 0.70 6.52
N TRP A 193 5.15 -0.31 5.64
CA TRP A 193 4.93 -1.71 6.02
C TRP A 193 6.03 -2.27 6.91
N CYS A 194 7.29 -1.90 6.68
CA CYS A 194 8.41 -2.27 7.54
C CYS A 194 8.24 -1.70 8.96
N VAL A 195 7.91 -0.40 9.07
CA VAL A 195 7.66 0.28 10.35
C VAL A 195 6.47 -0.35 11.06
N LEU A 196 5.37 -0.58 10.34
CA LEU A 196 4.16 -1.21 10.86
C LEU A 196 4.46 -2.60 11.44
N GLY A 197 5.21 -3.42 10.72
CA GLY A 197 5.60 -4.77 11.14
C GLY A 197 6.52 -4.76 12.36
N VAL A 198 7.56 -3.92 12.35
CA VAL A 198 8.56 -3.81 13.43
C VAL A 198 7.95 -3.26 14.72
N VAL A 199 7.30 -2.09 14.64
CA VAL A 199 6.67 -1.43 15.80
C VAL A 199 5.47 -2.26 16.28
N GLY A 200 4.74 -2.87 15.35
CA GLY A 200 3.63 -3.78 15.64
C GLY A 200 4.10 -4.98 16.45
N ALA A 201 5.11 -5.72 16.00
CA ALA A 201 5.62 -6.90 16.69
C ALA A 201 6.22 -6.55 18.05
N TRP A 202 6.99 -5.46 18.14
CA TRP A 202 7.54 -4.97 19.41
C TRP A 202 6.41 -4.66 20.41
N SER A 203 5.38 -3.92 19.98
CA SER A 203 4.22 -3.59 20.81
C SER A 203 3.42 -4.84 21.20
N PHE A 204 3.29 -5.81 20.29
CA PHE A 204 2.54 -7.04 20.54
C PHE A 204 3.21 -7.88 21.64
N GLN A 205 4.52 -8.06 21.58
CA GLN A 205 5.29 -8.73 22.63
C GLN A 205 5.13 -8.04 23.97
N ARG A 206 5.24 -6.71 23.99
CA ARG A 206 5.27 -5.93 25.24
C ARG A 206 3.93 -5.90 25.98
N TYR A 207 2.81 -5.87 25.24
CA TYR A 207 1.49 -5.60 25.80
C TYR A 207 0.50 -6.76 25.70
N VAL A 208 0.68 -7.68 24.76
CA VAL A 208 -0.25 -8.83 24.58
C VAL A 208 0.33 -10.11 25.16
N ARG A 209 1.64 -10.35 24.97
CA ARG A 209 2.35 -11.55 25.46
C ARG A 209 3.35 -11.26 26.57
N ALA A 210 3.08 -10.24 27.40
CA ALA A 210 3.97 -9.94 28.52
C ALA A 210 4.17 -11.21 29.38
N PRO A 211 5.41 -11.58 29.75
CA PRO A 211 5.63 -12.73 30.61
C PRO A 211 4.87 -12.51 31.91
N ALA A 212 4.09 -13.51 32.33
CA ALA A 212 3.48 -13.51 33.65
C ALA A 212 4.62 -13.47 34.67
N ASN A 213 4.70 -12.40 35.46
CA ASN A 213 5.66 -12.30 36.55
C ASN A 213 5.33 -13.41 37.56
N THR A 214 6.10 -14.51 37.55
CA THR A 214 6.15 -15.51 38.63
C THR A 214 7.21 -15.12 39.63
#